data_AF-A0A959CSD9-F1
#
_entry.id   AF-A0A959CSD9-F1
#
_cell.length_a   1.000
_cell.length_b   1.000
_cell.length_c   1.000
_cell.angle_alpha   90.00
_cell.angle_beta   90.00
_cell.angle_gamma   90.00
#
_symmetry.space_group_name_H-M   'P 1'
#
loop_
_entity.id
_entity.type
_entity.pdbx_description
1 polymer ?
#
loop_
_entity_poly.entity_id
_entity_poly.type
_entity_poly.pdbx_seq_one_letter_code
_entity_poly.pdbx_strand_id
1 'polypeptide(L)'
;MSTERILREVTSVTIELLLKEPFFGHFLTGLVKEVNPQVPTLGVRLAGPGAVQLSINGSFWDQELTEARYRYGVIKHEILHVALRHILMVDKFAHKQVFNIAADIVVNQYVEHDKLPEGAILLDQFRDFNMEPGQDVGYYYKRLLEEHRKNNRESSTGEGSGPGSPSARRLEDLLNGEHEWLKRHEDWHRQMAGLSAAERSNLEQSLESILHTVSQRVGEREVGTLPGELKSLL
;
A
#
# COMPACT_ATOMS: atom_id res chain seq x y z
N MET A 1 -2.81 25.60 10.01
CA MET A 1 -2.45 24.87 8.78
C MET A 1 -3.68 24.86 7.88
N SER A 2 -3.63 25.38 6.65
CA SER A 2 -4.84 25.43 5.81
C SER A 2 -4.94 24.19 4.93
N THR A 3 -6.07 23.48 5.03
CA THR A 3 -6.47 22.36 4.17
C THR A 3 -6.21 22.65 2.68
N GLU A 4 -6.52 23.88 2.24
CA GLU A 4 -6.30 24.33 0.86
C GLU A 4 -4.83 24.30 0.42
N ARG A 5 -3.86 24.52 1.32
CA ARG A 5 -2.44 24.41 0.97
C ARG A 5 -2.08 22.96 0.67
N ILE A 6 -2.44 22.04 1.56
CA ILE A 6 -2.15 20.60 1.39
C ILE A 6 -2.80 20.07 0.11
N LEU A 7 -4.06 20.42 -0.17
CA LEU A 7 -4.74 20.00 -1.40
C LEU A 7 -4.09 20.55 -2.67
N ARG A 8 -3.53 21.78 -2.64
CA ARG A 8 -2.75 22.33 -3.76
C ARG A 8 -1.42 21.59 -3.96
N GLU A 9 -0.76 21.19 -2.88
CA GLU A 9 0.47 20.41 -2.95
C GLU A 9 0.20 18.98 -3.48
N VAL A 10 -0.91 18.36 -3.07
CA VAL A 10 -1.38 17.08 -3.64
C VAL A 10 -1.72 17.22 -5.13
N THR A 11 -2.30 18.35 -5.53
CA THR A 11 -2.55 18.65 -6.95
C THR A 11 -1.25 18.78 -7.72
N SER A 12 -0.21 19.36 -7.12
CA SER A 12 1.12 19.46 -7.73
C SER A 12 1.74 18.06 -7.95
N VAL A 13 1.63 17.17 -6.95
CA VAL A 13 2.04 15.75 -7.09
C VAL A 13 1.21 15.05 -8.17
N THR A 14 -0.09 15.33 -8.25
CA THR A 14 -0.98 14.75 -9.28
C THR A 14 -0.54 15.17 -10.68
N ILE A 15 -0.20 16.43 -10.89
CA ILE A 15 0.34 16.94 -12.16
C ILE A 15 1.68 16.27 -12.49
N GLU A 16 2.56 16.11 -11.50
CA GLU A 16 3.84 15.43 -11.71
C GLU A 16 3.65 13.96 -12.12
N LEU A 17 2.72 13.24 -11.49
CA LEU A 17 2.35 11.89 -11.88
C LEU A 17 1.74 11.87 -13.29
N LEU A 18 0.87 12.80 -13.66
CA LEU A 18 0.32 12.88 -15.02
C LEU A 18 1.40 13.06 -16.09
N LEU A 19 2.48 13.78 -15.78
CA LEU A 19 3.57 14.04 -16.72
C LEU A 19 4.58 12.88 -16.81
N LYS A 20 4.86 12.20 -15.70
CA LYS A 20 5.91 11.17 -15.61
C LYS A 20 5.36 9.76 -15.72
N GLU A 21 4.20 9.51 -15.14
CA GLU A 21 3.55 8.20 -15.07
C GLU A 21 2.02 8.34 -15.29
N PRO A 22 1.59 8.71 -16.52
CA PRO A 22 0.21 9.07 -16.86
C PRO A 22 -0.87 8.15 -16.28
N PHE A 23 -0.63 6.83 -16.24
CA PHE A 23 -1.58 5.88 -15.65
C PHE A 23 -1.89 6.23 -14.18
N PHE A 24 -0.86 6.37 -13.36
CA PHE A 24 -0.99 6.70 -11.94
C PHE A 24 -1.52 8.12 -11.71
N GLY A 25 -1.13 9.07 -12.57
CA GLY A 25 -1.68 10.43 -12.54
C GLY A 25 -3.19 10.44 -12.78
N HIS A 26 -3.65 9.78 -13.84
CA HIS A 26 -5.08 9.69 -14.14
C HIS A 26 -5.85 8.88 -13.10
N PHE A 27 -5.27 7.79 -12.59
CA PHE A 27 -5.87 7.02 -11.51
C PHE A 27 -6.09 7.89 -10.26
N LEU A 28 -5.07 8.65 -9.86
CA LEU A 28 -5.19 9.57 -8.74
C LEU A 28 -6.27 10.63 -8.99
N THR A 29 -6.47 11.14 -10.21
CA THR A 29 -7.56 12.09 -10.49
C THR A 29 -8.95 11.53 -10.19
N GLY A 30 -9.15 10.21 -10.32
CA GLY A 30 -10.41 9.52 -10.04
C GLY A 30 -10.71 9.32 -8.55
N LEU A 31 -9.73 9.51 -7.66
CA LEU A 31 -9.93 9.36 -6.22
C LEU A 31 -10.35 10.66 -5.55
N VAL A 32 -11.19 10.56 -4.53
CA VAL A 32 -11.47 11.67 -3.60
C VAL A 32 -10.25 11.89 -2.72
N LYS A 33 -9.92 13.15 -2.43
CA LYS A 33 -8.83 13.54 -1.50
C LYS A 33 -9.40 14.36 -0.37
N GLU A 34 -9.08 13.99 0.86
CA GLU A 34 -9.57 14.66 2.06
C GLU A 34 -8.41 14.91 3.02
N VAL A 35 -8.28 16.16 3.50
CA VAL A 35 -7.40 16.44 4.64
C VAL A 35 -8.18 16.14 5.91
N ASN A 36 -7.75 15.11 6.62
CA ASN A 36 -8.44 14.58 7.77
C ASN A 36 -7.45 14.41 8.94
N PRO A 37 -7.51 15.25 9.99
CA PRO A 37 -6.59 15.16 11.13
C PRO A 37 -6.90 13.97 12.06
N GLN A 38 -8.00 13.24 11.86
CA GLN A 38 -8.40 12.09 12.69
C GLN A 38 -7.71 10.78 12.27
N VAL A 39 -7.14 10.72 11.06
CA VAL A 39 -6.32 9.58 10.63
C VAL A 39 -4.89 9.78 11.12
N PRO A 40 -4.12 8.70 11.43
CA PRO A 40 -2.78 8.85 11.99
C PRO A 40 -1.77 9.40 10.98
N THR A 41 -1.93 9.07 9.70
CA THR A 41 -0.98 9.38 8.63
C THR A 41 -1.72 9.75 7.33
N LEU A 42 -1.03 9.80 6.20
CA LEU A 42 -1.65 9.73 4.87
C LEU A 42 -1.96 8.27 4.54
N GLY A 43 -3.12 7.96 3.96
CA GLY A 43 -3.50 6.57 3.63
C GLY A 43 -4.78 6.45 2.80
N VAL A 44 -4.99 5.31 2.17
CA VAL A 44 -6.26 5.00 1.47
C VAL A 44 -7.28 4.30 2.36
N ARG A 45 -8.53 4.74 2.26
CA ARG A 45 -9.63 4.33 3.15
C ARG A 45 -10.95 4.31 2.39
N LEU A 46 -11.95 3.61 2.92
CA LEU A 46 -13.31 3.71 2.37
C LEU A 46 -13.93 5.10 2.66
N ALA A 47 -14.55 5.68 1.64
CA ALA A 47 -15.29 6.94 1.66
C ALA A 47 -16.79 6.68 1.56
N GLY A 48 -17.42 6.35 2.69
CA GLY A 48 -18.80 5.86 2.69
C GLY A 48 -18.97 4.54 1.92
N PRO A 49 -20.21 4.14 1.61
CA PRO A 49 -20.48 2.90 0.89
C PRO A 49 -20.19 3.06 -0.61
N GLY A 50 -19.04 2.55 -1.07
CA GLY A 50 -18.77 2.33 -2.50
C GLY A 50 -17.63 3.13 -3.14
N ALA A 51 -16.85 3.89 -2.36
CA ALA A 51 -15.69 4.60 -2.89
C ALA A 51 -14.44 4.45 -1.99
N VAL A 52 -13.27 4.59 -2.60
CA VAL A 52 -11.99 4.74 -1.89
C VAL A 52 -11.59 6.21 -1.96
N GLN A 53 -11.08 6.74 -0.85
CA GLN A 53 -10.47 8.07 -0.78
C GLN A 53 -9.03 7.99 -0.30
N LEU A 54 -8.26 9.01 -0.68
CA LEU A 54 -6.97 9.33 -0.08
C LEU A 54 -7.21 10.29 1.09
N SER A 55 -7.03 9.81 2.32
CA SER A 55 -7.09 10.62 3.54
C SER A 55 -5.70 11.09 3.93
N ILE A 56 -5.58 12.36 4.30
CA ILE A 56 -4.30 13.01 4.54
C ILE A 56 -4.30 13.66 5.92
N ASN A 57 -3.50 13.12 6.85
CA ASN A 57 -3.19 13.85 8.08
C ASN A 57 -2.26 15.02 7.77
N GLY A 58 -2.68 16.25 8.10
CA GLY A 58 -1.90 17.46 7.81
C GLY A 58 -0.61 17.60 8.61
N SER A 59 -0.58 17.09 9.86
CA SER A 59 0.64 17.07 10.66
C SER A 59 1.67 16.11 10.06
N PHE A 60 1.24 14.90 9.70
CA PHE A 60 2.08 13.92 9.01
C PHE A 60 2.63 14.47 7.68
N TRP A 61 1.78 15.12 6.89
CA TRP A 61 2.17 15.72 5.61
C TRP A 61 3.26 16.80 5.74
N ASP A 62 3.24 17.57 6.83
CA ASP A 62 4.18 18.66 7.06
C ASP A 62 5.45 18.20 7.79
N GLN A 63 5.34 17.21 8.69
CA GLN A 63 6.42 16.79 9.58
C GLN A 63 7.23 15.62 9.02
N GLU A 64 6.56 14.67 8.37
CA GLU A 64 7.20 13.44 7.85
C GLU A 64 7.45 13.53 6.35
N LEU A 65 6.55 14.17 5.59
CA LEU A 65 6.69 14.35 4.13
C LEU A 65 7.26 15.73 3.77
N THR A 66 8.36 16.10 4.41
CA THR A 66 9.00 17.42 4.27
C THR A 66 9.54 17.67 2.85
N GLU A 67 10.00 16.62 2.17
CA GLU A 67 10.52 16.70 0.80
C GLU A 67 9.45 16.37 -0.25
N ALA A 68 9.45 17.11 -1.36
CA ALA A 68 8.51 16.89 -2.46
C ALA A 68 8.57 15.46 -3.02
N ARG A 69 9.77 14.87 -3.08
CA ARG A 69 9.98 13.48 -3.53
C ARG A 69 9.26 12.46 -2.65
N TYR A 70 9.17 12.69 -1.35
CA TYR A 70 8.47 11.80 -0.41
C TYR A 70 6.96 11.90 -0.57
N ARG A 71 6.43 13.10 -0.82
CA ARG A 71 5.01 13.27 -1.16
C ARG A 71 4.65 12.52 -2.44
N TYR A 72 5.51 12.57 -3.44
CA TYR A 72 5.36 11.79 -4.66
C TYR A 72 5.35 10.28 -4.39
N GLY A 73 6.39 9.76 -3.74
CA GLY A 73 6.53 8.32 -3.51
C GLY A 73 5.44 7.74 -2.62
N VAL A 74 5.08 8.44 -1.54
CA VAL A 74 4.03 7.97 -0.62
C VAL A 74 2.64 8.04 -1.26
N ILE A 75 2.31 9.10 -2.02
CA ILE A 75 1.05 9.10 -2.79
C ILE A 75 1.02 7.95 -3.80
N LYS A 76 2.14 7.69 -4.50
CA LYS A 76 2.24 6.58 -5.45
C LYS A 76 2.04 5.22 -4.76
N HIS A 77 2.64 5.03 -3.59
CA HIS A 77 2.46 3.85 -2.74
C HIS A 77 0.96 3.62 -2.42
N GLU A 78 0.26 4.65 -1.94
CA GLU A 78 -1.16 4.51 -1.60
C GLU A 78 -2.05 4.17 -2.80
N ILE A 79 -1.84 4.85 -3.94
CA ILE A 79 -2.65 4.56 -5.14
C ILE A 79 -2.36 3.16 -5.70
N LEU A 80 -1.14 2.65 -5.53
CA LEU A 80 -0.78 1.28 -5.93
C LEU A 80 -1.58 0.25 -5.13
N HIS A 81 -1.77 0.45 -3.82
CA HIS A 81 -2.62 -0.44 -3.02
C HIS A 81 -4.07 -0.50 -3.52
N VAL A 82 -4.59 0.61 -4.04
CA VAL A 82 -5.94 0.64 -4.62
C VAL A 82 -5.97 0.02 -6.01
N ALA A 83 -5.00 0.37 -6.87
CA ALA A 83 -4.92 -0.13 -8.25
C ALA A 83 -4.70 -1.65 -8.30
N LEU A 84 -3.87 -2.20 -7.40
CA LEU A 84 -3.67 -3.65 -7.21
C LEU A 84 -4.78 -4.31 -6.38
N ARG A 85 -5.82 -3.56 -6.00
CA ARG A 85 -6.99 -4.05 -5.25
C ARG A 85 -6.63 -4.64 -3.87
N HIS A 86 -5.47 -4.33 -3.28
CA HIS A 86 -5.04 -4.85 -1.98
C HIS A 86 -6.06 -4.57 -0.87
N ILE A 87 -6.65 -3.38 -0.84
CA ILE A 87 -7.70 -3.02 0.12
C ILE A 87 -8.91 -3.98 0.07
N LEU A 88 -9.25 -4.52 -1.11
CA LEU A 88 -10.36 -5.46 -1.30
C LEU A 88 -10.01 -6.89 -0.90
N MET A 89 -8.72 -7.23 -0.82
CA MET A 89 -8.25 -8.59 -0.58
C MET A 89 -7.99 -8.90 0.88
N VAL A 90 -7.85 -7.89 1.75
CA VAL A 90 -7.46 -8.04 3.17
C VAL A 90 -8.26 -9.12 3.92
N ASP A 91 -9.55 -9.29 3.63
CA ASP A 91 -10.40 -10.28 4.29
C ASP A 91 -10.05 -11.73 3.94
N LYS A 92 -9.46 -11.97 2.76
CA LYS A 92 -9.08 -13.30 2.28
C LYS A 92 -7.89 -13.88 3.05
N PHE A 93 -7.15 -13.06 3.79
CA PHE A 93 -5.93 -13.44 4.48
C PHE A 93 -6.16 -13.51 5.99
N ALA A 94 -5.87 -14.65 6.63
CA ALA A 94 -6.13 -14.80 8.07
C ALA A 94 -5.26 -13.85 8.92
N HIS A 95 -3.97 -13.72 8.60
CA HIS A 95 -3.03 -12.91 9.38
C HIS A 95 -2.91 -11.50 8.80
N LYS A 96 -3.70 -10.55 9.30
CA LYS A 96 -3.83 -9.20 8.71
C LYS A 96 -2.51 -8.41 8.68
N GLN A 97 -1.70 -8.46 9.73
CA GLN A 97 -0.40 -7.77 9.73
C GLN A 97 0.58 -8.35 8.71
N VAL A 98 0.70 -9.69 8.57
CA VAL A 98 1.51 -10.31 7.52
C VAL A 98 1.01 -9.91 6.13
N PHE A 99 -0.31 -9.79 5.95
CA PHE A 99 -0.87 -9.27 4.70
C PHE A 99 -0.46 -7.82 4.43
N ASN A 100 -0.52 -6.94 5.43
CA ASN A 100 -0.09 -5.55 5.26
C ASN A 100 1.40 -5.46 4.92
N ILE A 101 2.27 -6.24 5.57
CA ILE A 101 3.71 -6.32 5.25
C ILE A 101 3.91 -6.82 3.80
N ALA A 102 3.21 -7.89 3.41
CA ALA A 102 3.28 -8.43 2.06
C ALA A 102 2.83 -7.42 1.01
N ALA A 103 1.74 -6.70 1.27
CA ALA A 103 1.20 -5.68 0.37
C ALA A 103 2.20 -4.52 0.19
N ASP A 104 2.83 -4.05 1.28
CA ASP A 104 3.86 -3.00 1.23
C ASP A 104 5.08 -3.46 0.41
N ILE A 105 5.53 -4.71 0.58
CA ILE A 105 6.61 -5.30 -0.22
C ILE A 105 6.26 -5.26 -1.71
N VAL A 106 5.03 -5.60 -2.09
CA VAL A 106 4.58 -5.54 -3.49
C VAL A 106 4.63 -4.11 -4.03
N VAL A 107 3.96 -3.17 -3.37
CA VAL A 107 3.83 -1.81 -3.92
C VAL A 107 5.16 -1.05 -3.93
N ASN A 108 6.02 -1.26 -2.93
CA ASN A 108 7.29 -0.53 -2.82
C ASN A 108 8.29 -0.96 -3.91
N GLN A 109 8.09 -2.10 -4.57
CA GLN A 109 8.87 -2.46 -5.77
C GLN A 109 8.56 -1.58 -6.98
N TYR A 110 7.46 -0.82 -6.95
CA TYR A 110 7.06 0.10 -8.02
C TYR A 110 7.28 1.57 -7.65
N VAL A 111 7.89 1.85 -6.51
CA VAL A 111 8.25 3.21 -6.08
C VAL A 111 9.77 3.32 -6.00
N GLU A 112 10.34 4.38 -6.58
CA GLU A 112 11.79 4.63 -6.49
C GLU A 112 12.21 4.78 -5.02
N HIS A 113 13.28 4.09 -4.63
CA HIS A 113 13.71 4.00 -3.23
C HIS A 113 14.02 5.37 -2.61
N ASP A 114 14.56 6.32 -3.38
CA ASP A 114 14.87 7.69 -2.90
C ASP A 114 13.61 8.55 -2.70
N LYS A 115 12.45 8.08 -3.18
CA LYS A 115 11.14 8.72 -2.98
C LYS A 115 10.35 8.11 -1.82
N LEU A 116 10.88 7.08 -1.16
CA LEU A 116 10.29 6.48 0.03
C LEU A 116 10.98 7.07 1.28
N PRO A 117 10.22 7.62 2.25
CA PRO A 117 10.76 7.98 3.56
C PRO A 117 11.41 6.79 4.28
N GLU A 118 12.19 7.11 5.31
CA GLU A 118 12.76 6.10 6.20
C GLU A 118 11.66 5.19 6.79
N GLY A 119 12.04 3.93 7.06
CA GLY A 119 11.15 2.92 7.59
C GLY A 119 10.33 2.16 6.56
N ALA A 120 10.31 2.57 5.28
CA ALA A 120 9.60 1.84 4.23
C ALA A 120 9.91 0.34 4.25
N ILE A 121 8.89 -0.49 4.05
CA ILE A 121 9.03 -1.95 4.07
C ILE A 121 9.47 -2.39 2.67
N LEU A 122 10.72 -2.81 2.54
CA LEU A 122 11.35 -3.15 1.26
C LEU A 122 11.66 -4.64 1.20
N LEU A 123 11.57 -5.22 0.00
CA LEU A 123 11.91 -6.62 -0.24
C LEU A 123 13.34 -6.97 0.23
N ASP A 124 14.27 -6.03 0.08
CA ASP A 124 15.68 -6.22 0.41
C ASP A 124 15.98 -6.25 1.92
N GLN A 125 15.00 -5.94 2.76
CA GLN A 125 15.07 -6.14 4.21
C GLN A 125 14.86 -7.62 4.58
N PHE A 126 14.43 -8.46 3.63
CA PHE A 126 14.09 -9.87 3.82
C PHE A 126 14.93 -10.82 2.97
N ARG A 127 16.19 -10.45 2.68
CA ARG A 127 17.10 -11.20 1.77
C ARG A 127 17.28 -12.67 2.17
N ASP A 128 17.24 -12.99 3.47
CA ASP A 128 17.45 -14.36 3.96
C ASP A 128 16.28 -15.30 3.59
N PHE A 129 15.12 -14.74 3.21
CA PHE A 129 13.94 -15.53 2.82
C PHE A 129 13.96 -15.96 1.35
N ASN A 130 14.94 -15.49 0.56
CA ASN A 130 15.09 -15.82 -0.86
C ASN A 130 13.76 -15.68 -1.64
N MET A 131 13.10 -14.53 -1.47
CA MET A 131 11.84 -14.22 -2.15
C MET A 131 12.14 -13.60 -3.52
N GLU A 132 11.46 -14.10 -4.54
CA GLU A 132 11.60 -13.57 -5.91
C GLU A 132 10.90 -12.22 -6.03
N PRO A 133 11.51 -11.22 -6.71
CA PRO A 133 10.86 -9.95 -6.99
C PRO A 133 9.70 -10.10 -7.99
N GLY A 134 8.81 -9.11 -8.02
CA GLY A 134 7.71 -9.02 -8.99
C GLY A 134 6.60 -10.07 -8.85
N GLN A 135 6.55 -10.78 -7.73
CA GLN A 135 5.44 -11.68 -7.38
C GLN A 135 4.23 -10.93 -6.80
N ASP A 136 3.09 -11.61 -6.70
CA ASP A 136 1.86 -11.04 -6.11
C ASP A 136 1.87 -11.04 -4.57
N VAL A 137 0.88 -10.36 -3.97
CA VAL A 137 0.73 -10.29 -2.51
C VAL A 137 0.54 -11.66 -1.84
N GLY A 138 -0.07 -12.62 -2.55
CA GLY A 138 -0.29 -13.97 -2.04
C GLY A 138 1.01 -14.77 -1.88
N TYR A 139 1.94 -14.61 -2.84
CA TYR A 139 3.28 -15.17 -2.76
C TYR A 139 4.02 -14.65 -1.52
N TYR A 140 4.15 -13.33 -1.36
CA TYR A 140 4.89 -12.76 -0.24
C TYR A 140 4.21 -13.09 1.10
N TYR A 141 2.88 -13.04 1.17
CA TYR A 141 2.13 -13.44 2.35
C TYR A 141 2.47 -14.87 2.78
N LYS A 142 2.45 -15.82 1.83
CA LYS A 142 2.75 -17.22 2.11
C LYS A 142 4.18 -17.39 2.62
N ARG A 143 5.15 -16.75 1.97
CA ARG A 143 6.57 -16.81 2.36
C ARG A 143 6.79 -16.24 3.76
N LEU A 144 6.31 -15.04 4.03
CA LEU A 144 6.41 -14.40 5.35
C LEU A 144 5.75 -15.24 6.45
N LEU A 145 4.57 -15.81 6.18
CA LEU A 145 3.87 -16.65 7.14
C LEU A 145 4.59 -17.98 7.42
N GLU A 146 5.22 -18.58 6.41
CA GLU A 146 6.07 -19.76 6.57
C GLU A 146 7.27 -19.46 7.47
N GLU A 147 7.97 -18.35 7.23
CA GLU A 147 9.15 -17.95 8.02
C GLU A 147 8.80 -17.59 9.46
N HIS A 148 7.72 -16.84 9.69
CA HIS A 148 7.23 -16.55 11.05
C HIS A 148 6.90 -17.84 11.83
N ARG A 149 6.28 -18.83 11.17
CA ARG A 149 5.95 -20.12 11.80
C ARG A 149 7.19 -20.96 12.13
N LYS A 150 8.21 -20.94 11.28
CA LYS A 150 9.49 -21.65 11.53
C LYS A 150 10.18 -21.06 12.76
N ASN A 151 10.29 -19.73 12.80
CA ASN A 151 10.92 -18.99 13.89
C ASN A 151 10.26 -19.26 15.26
N ASN A 152 8.91 -19.29 15.30
CA ASN A 152 8.16 -19.62 16.51
C ASN A 152 8.36 -21.08 16.98
N ARG A 153 8.51 -22.03 16.05
CA ARG A 153 8.75 -23.44 16.40
C ARG A 153 10.15 -23.64 16.99
N GLU A 154 11.17 -23.02 16.41
CA GLU A 154 12.55 -23.08 16.89
C GLU A 154 12.65 -22.48 18.32
N SER A 155 12.00 -21.34 18.54
CA SER A 155 11.92 -20.69 19.85
C SER A 155 11.26 -21.56 20.94
N SER A 156 10.35 -22.47 20.56
CA SER A 156 9.62 -23.35 21.49
C SER A 156 10.43 -24.58 21.93
N THR A 157 11.55 -24.89 21.27
CA THR A 157 12.36 -26.09 21.55
C THR A 157 13.45 -25.90 22.61
N GLY A 158 13.52 -24.72 23.24
CA GLY A 158 14.36 -24.48 24.42
C GLY A 158 15.84 -24.22 24.14
N GLU A 159 16.31 -24.35 22.89
CA GLU A 159 17.62 -23.86 22.47
C GLU A 159 17.50 -22.37 22.12
N GLY A 160 17.51 -21.54 23.16
CA GLY A 160 17.33 -20.09 23.07
C GLY A 160 18.38 -19.44 22.16
N SER A 161 17.91 -18.92 21.04
CA SER A 161 18.53 -17.85 20.26
C SER A 161 17.36 -17.07 19.66
N GLY A 162 17.38 -15.74 19.73
CA GLY A 162 16.34 -14.89 19.12
C GLY A 162 16.21 -15.12 17.61
N PRO A 163 15.39 -14.33 16.88
CA PRO A 163 15.09 -14.64 15.48
C PRO A 163 16.38 -14.87 14.67
N GLY A 164 16.49 -16.05 14.07
CA GLY A 164 17.77 -16.63 13.67
C GLY A 164 18.53 -15.82 12.60
N SER A 165 17.80 -15.15 11.70
CA SER A 165 18.36 -14.32 10.63
C SER A 165 17.99 -12.82 10.80
N PRO A 166 18.76 -11.89 10.21
CA PRO A 166 18.36 -10.48 10.11
C PRO A 166 16.94 -10.28 9.56
N SER A 167 16.57 -11.04 8.54
CA SER A 167 15.22 -11.00 7.95
C SER A 167 14.14 -11.48 8.93
N ALA A 168 14.43 -12.53 9.71
CA ALA A 168 13.52 -13.02 10.74
C ALA A 168 13.34 -11.97 11.85
N ARG A 169 14.42 -11.30 12.29
CA ARG A 169 14.32 -10.22 13.30
C ARG A 169 13.47 -9.07 12.78
N ARG A 170 13.72 -8.61 11.56
CA ARG A 170 12.93 -7.56 10.93
C ARG A 170 11.45 -7.93 10.83
N LEU A 171 11.14 -9.17 10.46
CA LEU A 171 9.75 -9.64 10.40
C LEU A 171 9.09 -9.61 11.79
N GLU A 172 9.77 -10.14 12.82
CA GLU A 172 9.23 -10.12 14.19
C GLU A 172 9.08 -8.69 14.73
N ASP A 173 10.01 -7.78 14.43
CA ASP A 173 9.92 -6.37 14.83
C ASP A 173 8.69 -5.70 14.20
N LEU A 174 8.39 -6.00 12.94
CA LEU A 174 7.20 -5.49 12.25
C LEU A 174 5.89 -6.11 12.75
N LEU A 175 5.91 -7.38 13.18
CA LEU A 175 4.72 -8.06 13.68
C LEU A 175 4.38 -7.67 15.13
N ASN A 176 5.40 -7.46 15.96
CA ASN A 176 5.24 -7.20 17.40
C ASN A 176 5.33 -5.71 17.75
N GLY A 177 5.86 -4.86 16.87
CA GLY A 177 6.03 -3.43 17.09
C GLY A 177 4.91 -2.57 16.51
N GLU A 178 4.85 -1.32 16.95
CA GLU A 178 4.12 -0.28 16.24
C GLU A 178 4.98 0.30 15.12
N HIS A 179 4.47 0.29 13.88
CA HIS A 179 5.21 0.77 12.73
C HIS A 179 4.35 1.73 11.90
N GLU A 180 4.82 2.96 11.67
CA GLU A 180 4.03 4.02 11.03
C GLU A 180 3.53 3.65 9.63
N TRP A 181 4.32 2.91 8.85
CA TRP A 181 3.89 2.43 7.53
C TRP A 181 2.69 1.46 7.64
N LEU A 182 2.65 0.61 8.66
CA LEU A 182 1.54 -0.34 8.83
C LEU A 182 0.26 0.35 9.36
N LYS A 183 0.38 1.48 10.05
CA LYS A 183 -0.76 2.28 10.53
C LYS A 183 -1.62 2.84 9.38
N ARG A 184 -1.06 2.96 8.17
CA ARG A 184 -1.79 3.39 6.95
C ARG A 184 -2.88 2.41 6.53
N HIS A 185 -2.69 1.13 6.84
CA HIS A 185 -3.49 0.00 6.35
C HIS A 185 -4.22 -0.76 7.46
N GLU A 186 -4.07 -0.34 8.72
CA GLU A 186 -4.58 -1.05 9.90
C GLU A 186 -6.11 -1.20 9.88
N ASP A 187 -6.81 -0.18 9.38
CA ASP A 187 -8.27 -0.14 9.39
C ASP A 187 -8.93 -0.93 8.26
N TRP A 188 -8.20 -1.36 7.22
CA TRP A 188 -8.83 -1.97 6.03
C TRP A 188 -9.68 -3.17 6.38
N HIS A 189 -9.19 -4.06 7.24
CA HIS A 189 -9.97 -5.23 7.65
C HIS A 189 -11.28 -4.82 8.34
N ARG A 190 -11.24 -3.85 9.26
CA ARG A 190 -12.44 -3.37 9.96
C ARG A 190 -13.42 -2.69 8.99
N GLN A 191 -12.90 -1.91 8.05
CA GLN A 191 -13.70 -1.23 7.03
C GLN A 191 -14.37 -2.21 6.09
N MET A 192 -13.63 -3.20 5.59
CA MET A 192 -14.17 -4.21 4.66
C MET A 192 -15.15 -5.17 5.34
N ALA A 193 -14.90 -5.54 6.60
CA ALA A 193 -15.83 -6.35 7.40
C ALA A 193 -17.16 -5.63 7.70
N GLY A 194 -17.17 -4.29 7.68
CA GLY A 194 -18.36 -3.47 7.89
C GLY A 194 -19.27 -3.34 6.67
N LEU A 195 -18.82 -3.76 5.48
CA LEU A 195 -19.62 -3.65 4.26
C LEU A 195 -20.61 -4.81 4.12
N SER A 196 -21.83 -4.50 3.69
CA SER A 196 -22.74 -5.50 3.12
C SER A 196 -22.21 -6.04 1.78
N ALA A 197 -22.74 -7.19 1.33
CA ALA A 197 -22.39 -7.76 0.04
C ALA A 197 -22.66 -6.80 -1.13
N ALA A 198 -23.75 -6.02 -1.06
CA ALA A 198 -24.09 -5.02 -2.07
C ALA A 198 -23.08 -3.86 -2.08
N GLU A 199 -22.71 -3.34 -0.92
CA GLU A 199 -21.72 -2.25 -0.82
C GLU A 199 -20.34 -2.70 -1.28
N ARG A 200 -19.94 -3.93 -0.95
CA ARG A 200 -18.70 -4.53 -1.44
C ARG A 200 -18.70 -4.66 -2.97
N SER A 201 -19.79 -5.16 -3.55
CA SER A 201 -19.95 -5.26 -5.00
C SER A 201 -19.90 -3.88 -5.67
N ASN A 202 -20.52 -2.86 -5.08
CA ASN A 202 -20.49 -1.49 -5.59
C ASN A 202 -19.07 -0.90 -5.55
N LEU A 203 -18.33 -1.14 -4.46
CA LEU A 203 -16.94 -0.72 -4.32
C LEU A 203 -16.05 -1.37 -5.38
N GLU A 204 -16.18 -2.69 -5.58
CA GLU A 204 -15.43 -3.43 -6.60
C GLU A 204 -15.73 -2.90 -8.01
N GLN A 205 -17.00 -2.66 -8.33
CA GLN A 205 -17.41 -2.12 -9.63
C GLN A 205 -16.95 -0.66 -9.84
N SER A 206 -16.94 0.15 -8.79
CA SER A 206 -16.41 1.51 -8.81
C SER A 206 -14.92 1.53 -9.15
N LEU A 207 -14.13 0.67 -8.50
CA LEU A 207 -12.69 0.54 -8.77
C LEU A 207 -12.42 0.00 -10.19
N GLU A 208 -13.19 -0.99 -10.64
CA GLU A 208 -13.12 -1.51 -12.02
C GLU A 208 -13.40 -0.39 -13.05
N SER A 209 -14.42 0.43 -12.80
CA SER A 209 -14.76 1.56 -13.68
C SER A 209 -13.63 2.59 -13.77
N ILE A 210 -12.98 2.91 -12.65
CA ILE A 210 -11.81 3.81 -12.63
C ILE A 210 -10.67 3.20 -13.45
N LEU A 211 -10.31 1.94 -13.19
CA LEU A 211 -9.22 1.25 -13.91
C LEU A 211 -9.47 1.19 -15.42
N HIS A 212 -10.67 0.82 -15.83
CA HIS A 212 -11.07 0.78 -17.24
C HIS A 212 -10.98 2.18 -17.87
N THR A 213 -11.53 3.20 -17.21
CA THR A 213 -11.50 4.59 -17.71
C THR A 213 -10.08 5.11 -17.87
N VAL A 214 -9.20 4.84 -16.91
CA VAL A 214 -7.78 5.23 -16.95
C VAL A 214 -7.08 4.54 -18.12
N SER A 215 -7.29 3.24 -18.29
CA SER A 215 -6.65 2.43 -19.36
C SER A 215 -7.02 2.93 -20.75
N GLN A 216 -8.29 3.25 -20.97
CA GLN A 216 -8.75 3.86 -22.23
C GLN A 216 -8.11 5.23 -22.49
N ARG A 217 -7.80 5.98 -21.43
CA ARG A 217 -7.27 7.34 -21.54
C ARG A 217 -5.79 7.39 -21.87
N VAL A 218 -5.00 6.48 -21.30
CA VAL A 218 -3.55 6.42 -21.51
C VAL A 218 -3.15 5.61 -22.74
N GLY A 219 -4.04 4.73 -23.22
CA GLY A 219 -3.82 3.91 -24.40
C GLY A 219 -2.89 2.71 -24.16
N GLU A 220 -2.86 1.79 -25.12
CA GLU A 220 -2.18 0.50 -25.02
C GLU A 220 -0.68 0.60 -24.77
N ARG A 221 -0.02 1.63 -25.33
CA ARG A 221 1.42 1.83 -25.17
C ARG A 221 1.79 2.06 -23.71
N GLU A 222 1.06 2.93 -23.02
CA GLU A 222 1.29 3.21 -21.61
C GLU A 222 0.97 1.98 -20.75
N VAL A 223 -0.17 1.34 -21.02
CA VAL A 223 -0.58 0.10 -20.33
C VAL A 223 0.49 -0.98 -20.45
N GLY A 224 1.13 -1.12 -21.61
CA GLY A 224 2.20 -2.09 -21.85
C GLY A 224 3.42 -1.91 -20.94
N THR A 225 3.68 -0.69 -20.46
CA THR A 225 4.77 -0.36 -19.54
C THR A 225 4.47 -0.70 -18.08
N LEU A 226 3.21 -0.95 -17.75
CA LEU A 226 2.82 -1.27 -16.38
C LEU A 226 3.40 -2.61 -15.92
N PRO A 227 3.58 -2.78 -14.59
CA PRO A 227 3.88 -4.06 -13.98
C PRO A 227 2.95 -5.20 -14.43
N GLY A 228 3.47 -6.42 -14.53
CA GLY A 228 2.72 -7.58 -15.00
C GLY A 228 1.42 -7.82 -14.23
N GLU A 229 1.45 -7.66 -12.92
CA GLU A 229 0.27 -7.79 -12.06
C GLU A 229 -0.80 -6.74 -12.38
N LEU A 230 -0.42 -5.46 -12.52
CA LEU A 230 -1.36 -4.40 -12.93
C LEU A 230 -1.92 -4.67 -14.34
N LYS A 231 -1.10 -5.10 -15.29
CA LYS A 231 -1.57 -5.45 -16.64
C LYS A 231 -2.58 -6.58 -16.65
N SER A 232 -2.50 -7.52 -15.72
CA SER A 232 -3.47 -8.61 -15.62
C SER A 232 -4.84 -8.17 -15.10
N LEU A 233 -4.94 -6.96 -14.57
CA LEU A 233 -6.16 -6.36 -14.00
C LEU A 233 -6.86 -5.37 -14.93
N LEU A 234 -6.31 -5.12 -16.13
CA LEU A 234 -6.79 -4.17 -17.14
C LEU A 234 -7.25 -4.89 -18.40
#